data_AF-A0A6I1ETN7-F1
#
_entry.id   AF-A0A6I1ETN7-F1
#
_cell.length_a   1.000
_cell.length_b   1.000
_cell.length_c   1.000
_cell.angle_alpha   90.00
_cell.angle_beta   90.00
_cell.angle_gamma   90.00
#
_symmetry.space_group_name_H-M   'P 1'
#
loop_
_entity.id
_entity.type
_entity.pdbx_description
1 polymer ?
#
loop_
_entity_poly.entity_id
_entity_poly.type
_entity_poly.pdbx_seq_one_letter_code
_entity_poly.pdbx_strand_id
1 'polypeptide(L)'
;MSNPWILYAVCAVMLIIALAALLPTIFRAKEAETEDVRNARAESFVSEALRAEKAQLDSDHADGRLDQAHYDAMLADLRRRILEEQKPALNDEEKKLERVPLKVTRGELAAIVVALVTFVSVGSYWFLGAPEMLELAQAQKVLQGTASAESIEAYLEKAPKDGRAWVLLAHRKIDEGDFRTASRAYKAARDSSEKIARDPDVMLEYGAAVLTAKETELYADAYKALNEALVLKAGDPRAEQLALMGAVAMEDWSGAASLVRNMIQKMPPDSPDYMQAEQTLRMLESRAQSKAETKAKP
;
A
#
# COMPACT_ATOMS: atom_id res chain seq x y z
N MET A 1 -2.59 15.59 0.07
CA MET A 1 -3.70 14.79 -0.51
C MET A 1 -3.36 14.52 -1.96
N SER A 2 -2.68 13.42 -2.26
CA SER A 2 -2.30 13.08 -3.63
C SER A 2 -3.54 12.60 -4.37
N ASN A 3 -4.02 13.38 -5.34
CA ASN A 3 -5.28 13.12 -6.03
C ASN A 3 -5.22 11.78 -6.78
N PRO A 4 -6.10 10.80 -6.48
CA PRO A 4 -6.12 9.49 -7.16
C PRO A 4 -6.40 9.63 -8.67
N TRP A 5 -6.98 10.76 -9.07
CA TRP A 5 -7.19 11.16 -10.46
C TRP A 5 -5.91 11.22 -11.30
N ILE A 6 -4.76 11.55 -10.69
CA ILE A 6 -3.48 11.60 -11.42
C ILE A 6 -3.04 10.19 -11.82
N LEU A 7 -3.26 9.19 -10.96
CA LEU A 7 -2.96 7.79 -11.25
C LEU A 7 -3.86 7.25 -12.38
N TYR A 8 -5.17 7.52 -12.32
CA TYR A 8 -6.08 7.13 -13.40
C TYR A 8 -5.76 7.84 -14.72
N ALA A 9 -5.35 9.11 -14.67
CA ALA A 9 -4.93 9.87 -15.86
C ALA A 9 -3.68 9.27 -16.51
N VAL A 10 -2.67 8.88 -15.71
CA VAL A 10 -1.45 8.24 -16.22
C VAL A 10 -1.76 6.87 -16.84
N CYS A 11 -2.58 6.05 -16.18
CA CYS A 11 -3.00 4.75 -16.73
C CYS A 11 -3.79 4.89 -18.04
N ALA A 12 -4.70 5.87 -18.12
CA ALA A 12 -5.48 6.13 -19.33
C ALA A 12 -4.59 6.58 -20.50
N VAL A 13 -3.61 7.45 -20.24
CA VAL A 13 -2.65 7.90 -21.27
C VAL A 13 -1.79 6.74 -21.77
N MET A 14 -1.30 5.85 -20.89
CA MET A 14 -0.55 4.67 -21.33
C MET A 14 -1.40 3.72 -22.17
N LEU A 15 -2.67 3.53 -21.83
CA LEU A 15 -3.58 2.67 -22.59
C LEU A 15 -3.88 3.23 -23.99
N ILE A 16 -4.03 4.56 -24.09
CA ILE A 16 -4.21 5.24 -25.38
C ILE A 16 -2.96 5.12 -26.25
N ILE A 17 -1.76 5.26 -25.68
CA ILE A 17 -0.49 5.09 -26.41
C ILE A 17 -0.34 3.64 -26.91
N ALA A 18 -0.69 2.65 -26.09
CA ALA A 18 -0.66 1.24 -26.48
C ALA A 18 -1.65 0.95 -27.64
N LEU A 19 -2.88 1.47 -27.57
CA LEU A 19 -3.84 1.35 -28.67
C LEU A 19 -3.35 2.05 -29.94
N ALA A 20 -2.82 3.26 -29.82
CA ALA A 20 -2.30 4.03 -30.95
C ALA A 20 -1.11 3.34 -31.64
N ALA A 21 -0.30 2.57 -30.91
CA ALA A 21 0.77 1.76 -31.48
C ALA A 21 0.25 0.48 -32.19
N LEU A 22 -0.89 -0.06 -31.75
CA LEU A 22 -1.51 -1.25 -32.33
C LEU A 22 -2.32 -0.93 -33.60
N LEU A 23 -2.97 0.23 -33.67
CA LEU A 23 -3.74 0.66 -34.85
C LEU A 23 -2.95 0.53 -36.18
N PRO A 24 -1.75 1.11 -36.34
CA PRO A 24 -1.01 1.01 -37.60
C PRO A 24 -0.57 -0.42 -37.93
N THR A 25 -0.39 -1.28 -36.92
CA THR A 25 -0.07 -2.70 -37.11
C THR A 25 -1.26 -3.48 -37.70
N ILE A 26 -2.48 -3.16 -37.31
CA ILE A 26 -3.70 -3.82 -37.80
C ILE A 26 -4.08 -3.30 -39.19
N PHE A 27 -3.98 -1.98 -39.43
CA PHE A 27 -4.29 -1.41 -40.74
C PHE A 27 -3.27 -1.81 -41.82
N ARG A 28 -1.97 -1.88 -41.50
CA ARG A 28 -0.95 -2.35 -42.47
C ARG A 28 -1.00 -3.84 -42.77
N ALA A 29 -1.47 -4.67 -41.83
CA ALA A 29 -1.70 -6.08 -42.11
C ALA A 29 -2.77 -6.30 -43.18
N LYS A 30 -3.77 -5.42 -43.23
CA LYS A 30 -4.86 -5.44 -44.21
C LYS A 30 -4.40 -4.95 -45.59
N GLU A 31 -3.53 -3.93 -45.64
CA GLU A 31 -2.92 -3.44 -46.89
C GLU A 31 -1.95 -4.45 -47.50
N ALA A 32 -1.12 -5.11 -46.69
CA ALA A 32 -0.21 -6.17 -47.18
C ALA A 32 -0.96 -7.35 -47.82
N GLU A 33 -2.09 -7.76 -47.21
CA GLU A 33 -2.94 -8.83 -47.76
C GLU A 33 -3.65 -8.39 -49.06
N THR A 34 -3.96 -7.10 -49.22
CA THR A 34 -4.56 -6.59 -50.47
C THR A 34 -3.54 -6.37 -51.59
N GLU A 35 -2.29 -6.07 -51.27
CA GLU A 35 -1.21 -5.88 -52.24
C GLU A 35 -0.71 -7.23 -52.79
N ASP A 36 -0.54 -8.24 -51.92
CA ASP A 36 -0.15 -9.61 -52.32
C ASP A 36 -1.20 -10.27 -53.22
N VAL A 37 -2.50 -10.10 -52.93
CA VAL A 37 -3.59 -10.64 -53.76
C VAL A 37 -3.70 -9.90 -55.11
N ARG A 38 -3.32 -8.62 -55.17
CA ARG A 38 -3.37 -7.82 -56.42
C ARG A 38 -2.18 -8.14 -57.34
N ASN A 39 -0.99 -8.36 -56.76
CA ASN A 39 0.22 -8.74 -57.50
C ASN A 39 0.13 -10.19 -58.02
N ALA A 40 -0.37 -11.13 -57.20
CA ALA A 40 -0.59 -12.51 -57.64
C ALA A 40 -1.60 -12.62 -58.79
N ARG A 41 -2.61 -11.73 -58.82
CA ARG A 41 -3.59 -11.66 -59.92
C ARG A 41 -3.02 -11.01 -61.19
N ALA A 42 -2.14 -10.02 -61.05
CA ALA A 42 -1.47 -9.39 -62.20
C ALA A 42 -0.51 -10.38 -62.89
N GLU A 43 0.27 -11.13 -62.12
CA GLU A 43 1.18 -12.16 -62.64
C GLU A 43 0.44 -13.31 -63.35
N SER A 44 -0.72 -13.74 -62.83
CA SER A 44 -1.50 -14.80 -63.46
C SER A 44 -2.06 -14.37 -64.83
N PHE A 45 -2.60 -13.15 -64.95
CA PHE A 45 -3.13 -12.63 -66.22
C PHE A 45 -2.05 -12.47 -67.30
N VAL A 46 -0.86 -11.97 -66.94
CA VAL A 46 0.26 -11.82 -67.88
C VAL A 46 0.73 -13.18 -68.38
N SER A 47 0.82 -14.17 -67.49
CA SER A 47 1.23 -15.53 -67.86
C SER A 47 0.23 -16.27 -68.76
N GLU A 48 -1.07 -16.02 -68.60
CA GLU A 48 -2.13 -16.60 -69.44
C GLU A 48 -2.17 -15.95 -70.83
N ALA A 49 -2.02 -14.63 -70.92
CA ALA A 49 -1.95 -13.91 -72.19
C ALA A 49 -0.76 -14.36 -73.05
N LEU A 50 0.42 -14.50 -72.43
CA LEU A 50 1.64 -14.96 -73.10
C LEU A 50 1.55 -16.44 -73.55
N ARG A 51 0.81 -17.28 -72.81
CA ARG A 51 0.52 -18.66 -73.23
C ARG A 51 -0.44 -18.72 -74.41
N ALA A 52 -1.45 -17.85 -74.44
CA ALA A 52 -2.38 -17.76 -75.56
C ALA A 52 -1.67 -17.30 -76.85
N GLU A 53 -0.77 -16.32 -76.75
CA GLU A 53 0.02 -15.83 -77.87
C GLU A 53 0.95 -16.91 -78.46
N LYS A 54 1.57 -17.72 -77.59
CA LYS A 54 2.36 -18.88 -78.04
C LYS A 54 1.51 -19.93 -78.77
N ALA A 55 0.33 -20.26 -78.25
CA ALA A 55 -0.54 -21.26 -78.87
C ALA A 55 -1.02 -20.81 -80.26
N GLN A 56 -1.22 -19.50 -80.45
CA GLN A 56 -1.57 -18.94 -81.75
C GLN A 56 -0.41 -19.03 -82.74
N LEU A 57 0.82 -18.72 -82.30
CA LEU A 57 2.03 -18.85 -83.12
C LEU A 57 2.30 -20.32 -83.55
N ASP A 58 2.03 -21.28 -82.66
CA ASP A 58 2.14 -22.71 -82.93
C ASP A 58 1.10 -23.16 -83.98
N SER A 59 -0.12 -22.63 -83.93
CA SER A 59 -1.18 -22.91 -84.93
C SER A 59 -0.83 -22.34 -86.31
N ASP A 60 -0.35 -21.10 -86.37
CA ASP A 60 -0.02 -20.44 -87.64
C ASP A 60 1.17 -21.12 -88.36
N HIS A 61 2.09 -21.72 -87.60
CA HIS A 61 3.15 -22.57 -88.16
C HIS A 61 2.62 -23.93 -88.63
N ALA A 62 1.74 -24.57 -87.86
CA ALA A 62 1.12 -25.85 -88.24
C ALA A 62 0.26 -25.72 -89.51
N ASP A 63 -0.39 -24.58 -89.71
CA ASP A 63 -1.19 -24.25 -90.90
C ASP A 63 -0.33 -23.82 -92.11
N GLY A 64 1.01 -23.84 -91.98
CA GLY A 64 1.96 -23.55 -93.06
C GLY A 64 2.03 -22.08 -93.48
N ARG A 65 1.53 -21.17 -92.62
CA ARG A 65 1.50 -19.72 -92.89
C ARG A 65 2.77 -19.01 -92.43
N LEU A 66 3.51 -19.61 -91.48
CA LEU A 66 4.83 -19.18 -91.05
C LEU A 66 5.93 -20.13 -91.52
N ASP A 67 6.98 -19.57 -92.09
CA ASP A 67 8.23 -20.28 -92.39
C ASP A 67 9.03 -20.54 -91.10
N GLN A 68 9.75 -21.67 -91.02
CA GLN A 68 10.43 -22.17 -89.81
C GLN A 68 11.39 -21.11 -89.23
N ALA A 69 12.10 -20.38 -90.08
CA ALA A 69 13.04 -19.34 -89.65
C ALA A 69 12.33 -18.13 -88.98
N HIS A 70 11.11 -17.81 -89.42
CA HIS A 70 10.31 -16.73 -88.85
C HIS A 70 9.66 -17.15 -87.53
N TYR A 71 9.21 -18.40 -87.43
CA TYR A 71 8.70 -18.98 -86.19
C TYR A 71 9.77 -18.96 -85.09
N ASP A 72 10.99 -19.41 -85.38
CA ASP A 72 12.08 -19.45 -84.40
C ASP A 72 12.49 -18.04 -83.92
N ALA A 73 12.46 -17.05 -84.82
CA ALA A 73 12.75 -15.65 -84.47
C ALA A 73 11.68 -15.04 -83.54
N MET A 74 10.40 -15.27 -83.82
CA MET A 74 9.31 -14.77 -82.97
C MET A 74 9.25 -15.49 -81.62
N LEU A 75 9.55 -16.79 -81.58
CA LEU A 75 9.64 -17.54 -80.34
C LEU A 75 10.81 -17.07 -79.46
N ALA A 76 11.92 -16.66 -80.07
CA ALA A 76 13.05 -16.09 -79.36
C ALA A 76 12.73 -14.72 -78.73
N ASP A 77 12.00 -13.85 -79.44
CA ASP A 77 11.56 -12.56 -78.90
C ASP A 77 10.54 -12.73 -77.76
N LEU A 78 9.60 -13.66 -77.91
CA LEU A 78 8.61 -13.99 -76.87
C LEU A 78 9.28 -14.53 -75.60
N ARG A 79 10.29 -15.41 -75.73
CA ARG A 79 11.07 -15.91 -74.59
C ARG A 79 11.84 -14.80 -73.89
N ARG A 80 12.36 -13.83 -74.64
CA ARG A 80 13.06 -12.67 -74.07
C ARG A 80 12.11 -11.79 -73.27
N ARG A 81 10.92 -11.50 -73.80
CA ARG A 81 9.89 -10.72 -73.10
C ARG A 81 9.43 -11.39 -71.81
N ILE A 82 9.19 -12.70 -71.84
CA ILE A 82 8.85 -13.49 -70.64
C ILE A 82 9.95 -13.35 -69.57
N LEU A 83 11.22 -13.39 -69.96
CA LEU A 83 12.36 -13.25 -69.04
C LEU A 83 12.56 -11.82 -68.52
N GLU A 84 12.20 -10.80 -69.29
CA GLU A 84 12.23 -9.40 -68.87
C GLU A 84 11.07 -9.06 -67.92
N GLU A 85 9.89 -9.64 -68.15
CA GLU A 85 8.68 -9.36 -67.37
C GLU A 85 8.53 -10.25 -66.11
N GLN A 86 9.21 -11.41 -66.05
CA GLN A 86 9.33 -12.25 -64.84
C GLN A 86 10.45 -11.81 -63.88
N LYS A 87 11.29 -10.83 -64.24
CA LYS A 87 12.24 -10.27 -63.27
C LYS A 87 11.46 -9.31 -62.36
N PRO A 88 11.38 -9.59 -61.04
CA PRO A 88 10.79 -8.62 -60.12
C PRO A 88 11.57 -7.32 -60.26
N ALA A 89 10.84 -6.20 -60.39
CA ALA A 89 11.37 -4.85 -60.52
C ALA A 89 12.36 -4.54 -59.38
N LEU A 90 13.62 -4.89 -59.60
CA LEU A 90 14.76 -4.45 -58.83
C LEU A 90 15.27 -3.21 -59.55
N ASN A 91 15.02 -2.06 -58.91
CA ASN A 91 15.48 -0.71 -59.23
C ASN A 91 14.47 0.19 -59.97
N ASP A 92 13.50 0.69 -59.22
CA ASP A 92 13.05 2.09 -59.36
C ASP A 92 13.47 2.86 -58.09
N GLU A 93 14.74 3.24 -58.06
CA GLU A 93 15.26 4.32 -57.23
C GLU A 93 14.87 5.65 -57.92
N GLU A 94 13.80 6.29 -57.46
CA GLU A 94 13.74 7.75 -57.46
C GLU A 94 12.76 8.29 -56.40
N LYS A 95 13.34 8.94 -55.38
CA LYS A 95 12.73 9.86 -54.40
C LYS A 95 11.67 9.29 -53.45
N LYS A 96 12.13 8.77 -52.30
CA LYS A 96 11.50 9.03 -50.99
C LYS A 96 12.54 9.18 -49.90
N LEU A 97 12.49 10.33 -49.23
CA LEU A 97 13.27 10.71 -48.05
C LEU A 97 13.52 9.54 -47.09
N GLU A 98 14.78 9.41 -46.69
CA GLU A 98 15.28 8.52 -45.63
C GLU A 98 14.33 8.46 -44.44
N ARG A 99 13.69 7.30 -44.26
CA ARG A 99 13.35 6.78 -42.95
C ARG A 99 13.78 5.34 -42.96
N VAL A 100 14.92 5.05 -42.33
CA VAL A 100 15.38 3.68 -42.08
C VAL A 100 14.21 2.91 -41.47
N PRO A 101 13.59 1.95 -42.20
CA PRO A 101 12.53 1.16 -41.60
C PRO A 101 13.22 0.15 -40.71
N LEU A 102 13.21 0.38 -39.39
CA LEU A 102 13.43 -0.69 -38.44
C LEU A 102 12.38 -1.76 -38.74
N LYS A 103 12.78 -2.81 -39.45
CA LYS A 103 11.96 -3.99 -39.73
C LYS A 103 11.81 -4.75 -38.43
N VAL A 104 10.99 -4.21 -37.53
CA VAL A 104 10.62 -4.87 -36.29
C VAL A 104 9.58 -5.93 -36.65
N THR A 105 9.96 -7.20 -36.61
CA THR A 105 9.05 -8.32 -36.90
C THR A 105 7.90 -8.31 -35.89
N ARG A 106 6.71 -8.79 -36.28
CA ARG A 106 5.51 -8.82 -35.39
C ARG A 106 5.80 -9.42 -34.00
N GLY A 107 6.73 -10.38 -33.92
CA GLY A 107 7.21 -10.98 -32.66
C GLY A 107 8.07 -10.06 -31.81
N GLU A 108 8.89 -9.18 -32.40
CA GLU A 108 9.70 -8.22 -31.67
C GLU A 108 8.83 -7.10 -31.09
N LEU A 109 7.81 -6.62 -31.81
CA LEU A 109 6.88 -5.63 -31.27
C LEU A 109 6.06 -6.21 -30.10
N ALA A 110 5.59 -7.46 -30.23
CA ALA A 110 4.91 -8.16 -29.14
C ALA A 110 5.83 -8.38 -27.93
N ALA A 111 7.09 -8.76 -28.16
CA ALA A 111 8.09 -8.92 -27.10
C ALA A 111 8.40 -7.60 -26.40
N ILE A 112 8.48 -6.48 -27.13
CA ILE A 112 8.66 -5.14 -26.56
C ILE A 112 7.45 -4.75 -25.71
N VAL A 113 6.23 -4.99 -26.17
CA VAL A 113 5.01 -4.68 -25.40
C VAL A 113 4.93 -5.54 -24.13
N VAL A 114 5.20 -6.84 -24.22
CA VAL A 114 5.23 -7.72 -23.04
C VAL A 114 6.34 -7.30 -22.09
N ALA A 115 7.55 -7.04 -22.59
CA ALA A 115 8.66 -6.56 -21.78
C ALA A 115 8.32 -5.24 -21.09
N LEU A 116 7.67 -4.30 -21.78
CA LEU A 116 7.28 -3.01 -21.23
C LEU A 116 6.17 -3.17 -20.18
N VAL A 117 5.18 -4.03 -20.40
CA VAL A 117 4.15 -4.36 -19.40
C VAL A 117 4.80 -5.02 -18.17
N THR A 118 5.71 -5.96 -18.36
CA THR A 118 6.43 -6.61 -17.26
C THR A 118 7.33 -5.63 -16.52
N PHE A 119 8.09 -4.78 -17.22
CA PHE A 119 8.97 -3.79 -16.60
C PHE A 119 8.19 -2.69 -15.88
N VAL A 120 7.05 -2.27 -16.43
CA VAL A 120 6.17 -1.31 -15.78
C VAL A 120 5.48 -1.94 -14.57
N SER A 121 5.11 -3.22 -14.63
CA SER A 121 4.51 -3.93 -13.50
C SER A 121 5.53 -4.17 -12.37
N VAL A 122 6.72 -4.65 -12.70
CA VAL A 122 7.84 -4.83 -11.76
C VAL A 122 8.34 -3.49 -11.23
N GLY A 123 8.47 -2.48 -12.10
CA GLY A 123 8.84 -1.12 -11.72
C GLY A 123 7.79 -0.43 -10.86
N SER A 124 6.50 -0.67 -11.12
CA SER A 124 5.41 -0.19 -10.27
C SER A 124 5.39 -0.91 -8.93
N TYR A 125 5.68 -2.21 -8.87
CA TYR A 125 5.87 -2.92 -7.61
C TYR A 125 7.08 -2.39 -6.84
N TRP A 126 8.16 -2.01 -7.53
CA TRP A 126 9.33 -1.39 -6.91
C TRP A 126 9.06 0.04 -6.41
N PHE A 127 8.22 0.80 -7.12
CA PHE A 127 7.92 2.20 -6.81
C PHE A 127 6.75 2.37 -5.82
N LEU A 128 5.68 1.57 -5.93
CA LEU A 128 4.52 1.56 -5.00
C LEU A 128 4.71 0.58 -3.85
N GLY A 129 5.48 -0.49 -4.04
CA GLY A 129 5.85 -1.46 -3.01
C GLY A 129 7.16 -1.12 -2.33
N ALA A 130 7.57 0.16 -2.32
CA ALA A 130 8.68 0.60 -1.49
C ALA A 130 8.27 0.42 -0.01
N PRO A 131 8.87 -0.53 0.73
CA PRO A 131 8.54 -0.74 2.14
C PRO A 131 8.74 0.55 2.94
N GLU A 132 9.71 1.38 2.56
CA GLU A 132 9.98 2.69 3.16
C GLU A 132 8.82 3.70 2.99
N MET A 133 8.11 3.70 1.86
CA MET A 133 6.99 4.63 1.64
C MET A 133 5.72 4.21 2.40
N LEU A 134 5.48 2.90 2.50
CA LEU A 134 4.41 2.34 3.33
C LEU A 134 4.70 2.55 4.81
N GLU A 135 5.95 2.34 5.23
CA GLU A 135 6.42 2.61 6.58
C GLU A 135 6.32 4.09 6.93
N LEU A 136 6.72 4.99 6.02
CA LEU A 136 6.59 6.43 6.23
C LEU A 136 5.12 6.84 6.34
N ALA A 137 4.24 6.25 5.53
CA ALA A 137 2.80 6.49 5.62
C ALA A 137 2.19 5.95 6.93
N GLN A 138 2.66 4.82 7.44
CA GLN A 138 2.24 4.27 8.74
C GLN A 138 2.79 5.10 9.91
N ALA A 139 4.06 5.47 9.89
CA ALA A 139 4.67 6.39 10.84
C ALA A 139 3.92 7.74 10.85
N GLN A 140 3.51 8.23 9.68
CA GLN A 140 2.69 9.44 9.59
C GLN A 140 1.31 9.25 10.22
N LYS A 141 0.68 8.08 10.10
CA LYS A 141 -0.58 7.78 10.81
C LYS A 141 -0.42 7.71 12.32
N VAL A 142 0.72 7.21 12.82
CA VAL A 142 1.05 7.20 14.25
C VAL A 142 1.17 8.65 14.76
N LEU A 143 1.90 9.49 14.01
CA LEU A 143 2.03 10.92 14.32
C LEU A 143 0.68 11.66 14.23
N GLN A 144 -0.24 11.19 13.38
CA GLN A 144 -1.61 11.72 13.25
C GLN A 144 -2.61 11.09 14.23
N GLY A 145 -2.21 10.10 15.03
CA GLY A 145 -3.07 9.43 16.01
C GLY A 145 -4.12 8.46 15.43
N THR A 146 -4.09 8.14 14.13
CA THR A 146 -5.10 7.30 13.45
C THR A 146 -4.61 5.88 13.15
N ALA A 147 -3.41 5.54 13.62
CA ALA A 147 -2.80 4.23 13.48
C ALA A 147 -3.49 3.15 14.33
N SER A 148 -3.46 1.90 13.83
CA SER A 148 -3.87 0.70 14.60
C SER A 148 -2.78 0.33 15.62
N ALA A 149 -3.12 -0.47 16.63
CA ALA A 149 -2.16 -0.89 17.65
C ALA A 149 -0.92 -1.55 17.05
N GLU A 150 -1.08 -2.46 16.08
CA GLU A 150 0.03 -3.19 15.45
C GLU A 150 0.97 -2.24 14.70
N SER A 151 0.41 -1.23 14.01
CA SER A 151 1.23 -0.25 13.30
C SER A 151 1.99 0.68 14.26
N ILE A 152 1.43 0.96 15.44
CA ILE A 152 2.13 1.72 16.49
C ILE A 152 3.25 0.87 17.10
N GLU A 153 3.00 -0.42 17.37
CA GLU A 153 4.01 -1.37 17.87
C GLU A 153 5.20 -1.47 16.91
N ALA A 154 4.94 -1.67 15.60
CA ALA A 154 5.99 -1.72 14.59
C ALA A 154 6.79 -0.40 14.49
N TYR A 155 6.13 0.75 14.67
CA TYR A 155 6.82 2.04 14.74
C TYR A 155 7.71 2.15 15.99
N LEU A 156 7.22 1.69 17.14
CA LEU A 156 7.93 1.73 18.41
C LEU A 156 9.16 0.81 18.47
N GLU A 157 9.20 -0.26 17.66
CA GLU A 157 10.43 -1.06 17.47
C GLU A 157 11.60 -0.20 16.96
N LYS A 158 11.31 0.79 16.12
CA LYS A 158 12.31 1.68 15.52
C LYS A 158 12.49 2.96 16.34
N ALA A 159 11.43 3.44 16.97
CA ALA A 159 11.42 4.65 17.79
C ALA A 159 11.02 4.37 19.25
N PRO A 160 11.76 3.54 20.02
CA PRO A 160 11.36 3.15 21.37
C PRO A 160 11.40 4.29 22.39
N LYS A 161 12.04 5.42 22.05
CA LYS A 161 12.11 6.63 22.87
C LYS A 161 10.94 7.59 22.64
N ASP A 162 10.05 7.28 21.70
CA ASP A 162 8.88 8.12 21.43
C ASP A 162 7.78 7.82 22.46
N GLY A 163 7.86 8.50 23.60
CA GLY A 163 6.87 8.33 24.66
C GLY A 163 5.44 8.70 24.24
N ARG A 164 5.24 9.55 23.22
CA ARG A 164 3.88 9.88 22.74
C ARG A 164 3.26 8.71 22.00
N ALA A 165 4.06 8.01 21.19
CA ALA A 165 3.61 6.80 20.51
C ALA A 165 3.29 5.68 21.52
N TRP A 166 4.02 5.58 22.63
CA TRP A 166 3.68 4.67 23.73
C TRP A 166 2.35 5.01 24.41
N VAL A 167 2.06 6.29 24.66
CA VAL A 167 0.73 6.71 25.17
C VAL A 167 -0.37 6.35 24.18
N LEU A 168 -0.16 6.63 22.88
CA LEU A 168 -1.14 6.30 21.86
C LEU A 168 -1.40 4.79 21.78
N LEU A 169 -0.36 3.96 21.90
CA LEU A 169 -0.51 2.51 21.99
C LEU A 169 -1.36 2.13 23.18
N ALA A 170 -1.11 2.75 24.35
CA ALA A 170 -1.88 2.47 25.55
C ALA A 170 -3.38 2.79 25.38
N HIS A 171 -3.72 3.91 24.73
CA HIS A 171 -5.10 4.25 24.38
C HIS A 171 -5.74 3.20 23.46
N ARG A 172 -5.03 2.78 22.40
CA ARG A 172 -5.54 1.72 21.50
C ARG A 172 -5.78 0.40 22.24
N LYS A 173 -4.86 0.01 23.12
CA LYS A 173 -5.01 -1.21 23.92
C LYS A 173 -6.14 -1.11 24.94
N ILE A 174 -6.42 0.07 25.49
CA ILE A 174 -7.62 0.31 26.30
C ILE A 174 -8.89 0.12 25.48
N ASP A 175 -8.94 0.69 24.27
CA ASP A 175 -10.11 0.55 23.37
C ASP A 175 -10.38 -0.93 23.02
N GLU A 176 -9.31 -1.73 22.89
CA GLU A 176 -9.36 -3.18 22.67
C GLU A 176 -9.71 -3.99 23.94
N GLY A 177 -9.72 -3.36 25.12
CA GLY A 177 -9.91 -4.00 26.42
C GLY A 177 -8.67 -4.72 26.96
N ASP A 178 -7.51 -4.58 26.31
CA ASP A 178 -6.22 -5.12 26.76
C ASP A 178 -5.53 -4.14 27.72
N PHE A 179 -6.06 -4.07 28.94
CA PHE A 179 -5.50 -3.23 30.00
C PHE A 179 -4.09 -3.64 30.43
N ARG A 180 -3.73 -4.92 30.26
CA ARG A 180 -2.40 -5.43 30.62
C ARG A 180 -1.35 -4.80 29.71
N THR A 181 -1.54 -4.89 28.40
CA THR A 181 -0.61 -4.25 27.45
C THR A 181 -0.65 -2.73 27.57
N ALA A 182 -1.84 -2.14 27.79
CA ALA A 182 -1.96 -0.70 28.01
C ALA A 182 -1.13 -0.21 29.21
N SER A 183 -1.20 -0.91 30.34
CA SER A 183 -0.45 -0.56 31.55
C SER A 183 1.07 -0.56 31.32
N ARG A 184 1.56 -1.53 30.53
CA ARG A 184 2.98 -1.64 30.15
C ARG A 184 3.38 -0.58 29.15
N ALA A 185 2.51 -0.26 28.19
CA ALA A 185 2.74 0.83 27.24
C ALA A 185 2.82 2.19 27.95
N TYR A 186 1.92 2.48 28.90
CA TYR A 186 2.05 3.68 29.74
C TYR A 186 3.33 3.69 30.56
N LYS A 187 3.73 2.55 31.13
CA LYS A 187 5.01 2.47 31.83
C LYS A 187 6.17 2.85 30.91
N ALA A 188 6.22 2.26 29.70
CA ALA A 188 7.23 2.60 28.70
C ALA A 188 7.17 4.08 28.27
N ALA A 189 5.98 4.66 28.17
CA ALA A 189 5.80 6.08 27.89
C ALA A 189 6.42 6.99 28.96
N ARG A 190 6.21 6.64 30.24
CA ARG A 190 6.78 7.37 31.38
C ARG A 190 8.30 7.18 31.45
N ASP A 191 8.79 5.97 31.25
CA ASP A 191 10.23 5.66 31.27
C ASP A 191 11.00 6.32 30.11
N SER A 192 10.34 6.58 28.96
CA SER A 192 10.95 7.19 27.78
C SER A 192 10.99 8.71 27.79
N SER A 193 10.14 9.38 28.58
CA SER A 193 10.04 10.84 28.59
C SER A 193 9.62 11.39 29.95
N GLU A 194 10.53 12.13 30.60
CA GLU A 194 10.27 12.82 31.87
C GLU A 194 9.06 13.77 31.79
N LYS A 195 8.86 14.41 30.62
CA LYS A 195 7.71 15.30 30.41
C LYS A 195 6.39 14.53 30.49
N ILE A 196 6.35 13.32 29.92
CA ILE A 196 5.16 12.45 29.95
C ILE A 196 5.01 11.82 31.34
N ALA A 197 6.11 11.44 31.98
CA ALA A 197 6.11 10.92 33.35
C ALA A 197 5.48 11.91 34.35
N ARG A 198 5.69 13.22 34.13
CA ARG A 198 5.17 14.33 34.94
C ARG A 198 3.79 14.84 34.52
N ASP A 199 3.21 14.30 33.45
CA ASP A 199 1.87 14.70 33.01
C ASP A 199 0.81 14.08 33.94
N PRO A 200 0.01 14.88 34.68
CA PRO A 200 -0.95 14.34 35.62
C PRO A 200 -2.04 13.49 34.96
N ASP A 201 -2.41 13.75 33.69
CA ASP A 201 -3.38 12.89 33.00
C ASP A 201 -2.80 11.51 32.74
N VAL A 202 -1.56 11.44 32.27
CA VAL A 202 -0.87 10.17 32.02
C VAL A 202 -0.64 9.39 33.33
N MET A 203 -0.35 10.08 34.43
CA MET A 203 -0.25 9.43 35.75
C MET A 203 -1.57 8.76 36.16
N LEU A 204 -2.71 9.45 35.99
CA LEU A 204 -4.03 8.90 36.32
C LEU A 204 -4.41 7.75 35.39
N GLU A 205 -4.14 7.88 34.09
CA GLU A 205 -4.42 6.83 33.11
C GLU A 205 -3.54 5.60 33.32
N TYR A 206 -2.26 5.78 33.63
CA TYR A 206 -1.35 4.70 34.00
C TYR A 206 -1.85 3.96 35.24
N GLY A 207 -2.18 4.69 36.32
CA GLY A 207 -2.69 4.10 37.54
C GLY A 207 -4.01 3.35 37.33
N ALA A 208 -4.94 3.93 36.57
CA ALA A 208 -6.20 3.28 36.22
C ALA A 208 -5.96 2.00 35.41
N ALA A 209 -5.08 2.02 34.41
CA ALA A 209 -4.75 0.85 33.60
C ALA A 209 -4.13 -0.28 34.44
N VAL A 210 -3.17 0.05 35.31
CA VAL A 210 -2.52 -0.91 36.23
C VAL A 210 -3.52 -1.55 37.19
N LEU A 211 -4.37 -0.73 37.84
CA LEU A 211 -5.38 -1.22 38.78
C LEU A 211 -6.43 -2.10 38.07
N THR A 212 -6.82 -1.74 36.86
CA THR A 212 -7.79 -2.50 36.05
C THR A 212 -7.21 -3.84 35.60
N ALA A 213 -5.97 -3.82 35.11
CA ALA A 213 -5.23 -5.00 34.68
C ALA A 213 -4.87 -5.95 35.83
N LYS A 214 -4.88 -5.43 37.07
CA LYS A 214 -4.40 -6.10 38.28
C LYS A 214 -2.93 -6.54 38.18
N GLU A 215 -2.08 -5.71 37.57
CA GLU A 215 -0.63 -5.92 37.48
C GLU A 215 0.03 -5.61 38.84
N THR A 216 0.02 -6.56 39.77
CA THR A 216 0.56 -6.39 41.12
C THR A 216 2.01 -5.90 41.15
N GLU A 217 2.82 -6.32 40.17
CA GLU A 217 4.22 -5.89 40.00
C GLU A 217 4.36 -4.38 39.75
N LEU A 218 3.33 -3.76 39.17
CA LEU A 218 3.31 -2.33 38.83
C LEU A 218 2.58 -1.48 39.88
N TYR A 219 1.95 -2.08 40.90
CA TYR A 219 1.14 -1.35 41.87
C TYR A 219 1.93 -0.28 42.62
N ALA A 220 3.18 -0.56 43.00
CA ALA A 220 4.00 0.42 43.73
C ALA A 220 4.31 1.67 42.88
N ASP A 221 4.63 1.49 41.60
CA ASP A 221 4.90 2.58 40.65
C ASP A 221 3.61 3.36 40.33
N ALA A 222 2.51 2.63 40.05
CA ALA A 222 1.20 3.22 39.84
C ALA A 222 0.72 4.03 41.04
N TYR A 223 0.88 3.51 42.25
CA TYR A 223 0.49 4.19 43.48
C TYR A 223 1.28 5.49 43.69
N LYS A 224 2.59 5.48 43.41
CA LYS A 224 3.40 6.70 43.43
C LYS A 224 2.89 7.72 42.41
N ALA A 225 2.62 7.30 41.17
CA ALA A 225 2.08 8.17 40.13
C ALA A 225 0.73 8.78 40.51
N LEU A 226 -0.18 7.98 41.07
CA LEU A 226 -1.49 8.44 41.51
C LEU A 226 -1.42 9.46 42.64
N ASN A 227 -0.51 9.27 43.59
CA ASN A 227 -0.28 10.25 44.67
C ASN A 227 0.31 11.57 44.13
N GLU A 228 1.25 11.51 43.19
CA GLU A 228 1.77 12.71 42.53
C GLU A 228 0.66 13.42 41.74
N ALA A 229 -0.16 12.67 40.99
CA ALA A 229 -1.29 13.23 40.26
C ALA A 229 -2.32 13.88 41.18
N LEU A 230 -2.61 13.28 42.34
CA LEU A 230 -3.52 13.83 43.35
C LEU A 230 -3.05 15.20 43.87
N VAL A 231 -1.75 15.38 44.05
CA VAL A 231 -1.17 16.67 44.46
C VAL A 231 -1.33 17.71 43.35
N LEU A 232 -1.07 17.32 42.10
CA LEU A 232 -1.14 18.21 40.93
C LEU A 232 -2.58 18.56 40.54
N LYS A 233 -3.52 17.65 40.80
CA LYS A 233 -4.96 17.79 40.52
C LYS A 233 -5.78 17.76 41.81
N ALA A 234 -5.37 18.59 42.77
CA ALA A 234 -6.07 18.70 44.05
C ALA A 234 -7.54 19.08 43.84
N GLY A 235 -8.44 18.26 44.38
CA GLY A 235 -9.89 18.45 44.24
C GLY A 235 -10.52 17.84 42.99
N ASP A 236 -9.74 17.21 42.10
CA ASP A 236 -10.28 16.39 41.02
C ASP A 236 -10.85 15.08 41.59
N PRO A 237 -12.18 14.81 41.45
CA PRO A 237 -12.79 13.60 41.98
C PRO A 237 -12.18 12.31 41.41
N ARG A 238 -11.72 12.34 40.15
CA ARG A 238 -11.09 11.18 39.50
C ARG A 238 -9.74 10.87 40.15
N ALA A 239 -8.96 11.91 40.48
CA ALA A 239 -7.68 11.74 41.15
C ALA A 239 -7.87 11.21 42.59
N GLU A 240 -8.83 11.76 43.34
CA GLU A 240 -9.16 11.30 44.69
C GLU A 240 -9.61 9.83 44.70
N GLN A 241 -10.50 9.45 43.78
CA GLN A 241 -10.99 8.07 43.68
C GLN A 241 -9.88 7.09 43.28
N LEU A 242 -9.07 7.40 42.27
CA LEU A 242 -7.99 6.52 41.85
C LEU A 242 -6.89 6.40 42.91
N ALA A 243 -6.54 7.49 43.60
CA ALA A 243 -5.60 7.46 44.71
C ALA A 243 -6.11 6.57 45.86
N LEU A 244 -7.41 6.64 46.18
CA LEU A 244 -8.03 5.75 47.17
C LEU A 244 -7.92 4.28 46.73
N MET A 245 -8.26 3.96 45.47
CA MET A 245 -8.13 2.61 44.93
C MET A 245 -6.67 2.11 44.97
N GLY A 246 -5.71 2.98 44.64
CA GLY A 246 -4.28 2.69 44.72
C GLY A 246 -3.82 2.43 46.16
N ALA A 247 -4.26 3.24 47.12
CA ALA A 247 -3.94 3.06 48.53
C ALA A 247 -4.49 1.72 49.07
N VAL A 248 -5.72 1.37 48.69
CA VAL A 248 -6.34 0.08 49.03
C VAL A 248 -5.57 -1.08 48.39
N ALA A 249 -5.19 -0.98 47.12
CA ALA A 249 -4.42 -2.00 46.41
C ALA A 249 -3.02 -2.22 47.01
N MET A 250 -2.39 -1.16 47.51
CA MET A 250 -1.12 -1.20 48.23
C MET A 250 -1.25 -1.54 49.72
N GLU A 251 -2.48 -1.79 50.19
CA GLU A 251 -2.80 -1.99 51.60
C GLU A 251 -2.30 -0.87 52.52
N ASP A 252 -2.22 0.36 52.01
CA ASP A 252 -2.02 1.57 52.80
C ASP A 252 -3.36 1.99 53.40
N TRP A 253 -3.80 1.24 54.40
CA TRP A 253 -5.06 1.46 55.10
C TRP A 253 -5.12 2.83 55.76
N SER A 254 -3.99 3.32 56.28
CA SER A 254 -3.86 4.66 56.89
C SER A 254 -4.04 5.79 55.88
N GLY A 255 -3.38 5.71 54.73
CA GLY A 255 -3.53 6.70 53.66
C GLY A 255 -4.92 6.66 53.06
N ALA A 256 -5.46 5.46 52.80
CA ALA A 256 -6.83 5.29 52.32
C ALA A 256 -7.86 5.91 53.28
N ALA A 257 -7.75 5.66 54.60
CA ALA A 257 -8.63 6.26 55.60
C ALA A 257 -8.53 7.79 55.60
N SER A 258 -7.31 8.33 55.47
CA SER A 258 -7.09 9.78 55.41
C SER A 258 -7.74 10.41 54.18
N LEU A 259 -7.66 9.75 53.02
CA LEU A 259 -8.32 10.19 51.79
C LEU A 259 -9.84 10.21 51.94
N VAL A 260 -10.44 9.10 52.42
CA VAL A 260 -11.89 9.02 52.63
C VAL A 260 -12.37 10.08 53.63
N ARG A 261 -11.62 10.32 54.71
CA ARG A 261 -11.94 11.38 55.68
C ARG A 261 -11.99 12.76 55.03
N ASN A 262 -11.05 13.07 54.15
CA ASN A 262 -11.02 14.34 53.42
C ASN A 262 -12.20 14.45 52.43
N MET A 263 -12.60 13.33 51.79
CA MET A 263 -13.77 13.30 50.91
C MET A 263 -15.07 13.55 51.69
N ILE A 264 -15.23 12.92 52.86
CA ILE A 264 -16.41 13.08 53.75
C ILE A 264 -16.62 14.54 54.15
N GLN A 265 -15.55 15.31 54.43
CA GLN A 265 -15.66 16.73 54.80
C GLN A 265 -16.36 17.60 53.75
N LYS A 266 -16.39 17.15 52.48
CA LYS A 266 -17.01 17.86 51.36
C LYS A 266 -18.44 17.38 51.07
N MET A 267 -18.91 16.34 51.76
CA MET A 267 -20.21 15.70 51.50
C MET A 267 -21.30 16.21 52.44
N PRO A 268 -22.57 16.29 51.98
CA PRO A 268 -23.70 16.56 52.87
C PRO A 268 -23.91 15.41 53.88
N PRO A 269 -24.05 15.70 55.18
CA PRO A 269 -24.11 14.68 56.23
C PRO A 269 -25.33 13.75 56.15
N ASP A 270 -26.44 14.22 55.55
CA ASP A 270 -27.66 13.43 55.40
C ASP A 270 -27.73 12.66 54.07
N SER A 271 -26.64 12.64 53.29
CA SER A 271 -26.62 11.92 52.01
C SER A 271 -26.32 10.43 52.17
N PRO A 272 -26.88 9.55 51.32
CA PRO A 272 -26.50 8.14 51.28
C PRO A 272 -24.99 7.94 51.06
N ASP A 273 -24.37 8.80 50.24
CA ASP A 273 -22.94 8.75 49.94
C ASP A 273 -22.07 9.02 51.18
N TYR A 274 -22.47 9.97 52.03
CA TYR A 274 -21.81 10.25 53.30
C TYR A 274 -21.81 9.01 54.21
N MET A 275 -22.96 8.34 54.34
CA MET A 275 -23.09 7.14 55.16
C MET A 275 -22.22 5.99 54.64
N GLN A 276 -22.15 5.80 53.32
CA GLN A 276 -21.29 4.79 52.71
C GLN A 276 -19.80 5.12 52.90
N ALA A 277 -19.43 6.39 52.78
CA ALA A 277 -18.06 6.85 53.00
C ALA A 277 -17.65 6.67 54.48
N GLU A 278 -18.52 6.96 55.45
CA GLU A 278 -18.26 6.70 56.87
C GLU A 278 -18.05 5.21 57.16
N GLN A 279 -18.88 4.33 56.61
CA GLN A 279 -18.71 2.89 56.75
C GLN A 279 -17.37 2.43 56.17
N THR A 280 -17.01 2.95 55.00
CA THR A 280 -15.72 2.69 54.36
C THR A 280 -14.56 3.16 55.24
N LEU A 281 -14.65 4.38 55.80
CA LEU A 281 -13.64 4.93 56.71
C LEU A 281 -13.43 4.03 57.92
N ARG A 282 -14.50 3.61 58.61
CA ARG A 282 -14.43 2.71 59.78
C ARG A 282 -13.77 1.37 59.42
N MET A 283 -14.10 0.81 58.26
CA MET A 283 -13.49 -0.42 57.76
C MET A 283 -11.98 -0.26 57.52
N LEU A 284 -11.56 0.84 56.91
CA LEU A 284 -10.15 1.13 56.65
C LEU A 284 -9.37 1.38 57.95
N GLU A 285 -9.92 2.13 58.90
CA GLU A 285 -9.31 2.37 60.21
C GLU A 285 -9.14 1.06 61.01
N SER A 286 -10.13 0.17 60.97
CA SER A 286 -10.02 -1.16 61.58
C SER A 286 -8.88 -1.98 60.97
N ARG A 287 -8.76 -2.01 59.63
CA ARG A 287 -7.65 -2.70 58.95
C ARG A 287 -6.29 -2.11 59.28
N ALA A 288 -6.22 -0.78 59.40
CA ALA A 288 -5.00 -0.09 59.81
C ALA A 288 -4.55 -0.51 61.22
N GLN A 289 -5.49 -0.57 62.18
CA GLN A 289 -5.23 -1.03 63.55
C GLN A 289 -4.76 -2.49 63.58
N SER A 290 -5.48 -3.40 62.90
CA SER A 290 -5.08 -4.82 62.86
C SER A 290 -3.69 -5.02 62.25
N LYS A 291 -3.34 -4.26 61.20
CA LYS A 291 -2.00 -4.31 60.58
C LYS A 291 -0.91 -3.80 61.53
N ALA A 292 -1.20 -2.77 62.33
CA ALA A 292 -0.29 -2.24 63.33
C ALA A 292 -0.06 -3.23 64.49
N GLU A 293 -1.13 -3.85 64.99
CA GLU A 293 -1.06 -4.87 66.05
C GLU A 293 -0.29 -6.12 65.59
N THR A 294 -0.51 -6.56 64.35
CA THR A 294 0.22 -7.71 63.78
C THR A 294 1.72 -7.43 63.68
N LYS A 295 2.11 -6.19 63.30
CA LYS A 295 3.52 -5.78 63.25
C LYS A 295 4.16 -5.60 64.64
N ALA A 296 3.35 -5.32 65.67
CA ALA A 296 3.82 -5.10 67.04
C ALA A 296 4.02 -6.42 67.83
N LYS A 297 3.57 -7.55 67.29
CA LYS A 297 3.73 -8.86 67.90
C LYS A 297 5.10 -9.45 67.50
N PRO A 298 5.99 -9.74 68.47
CA PRO A 298 7.36 -10.20 68.23
C PRO A 298 7.43 -11.61 67.64
#